data_AF-A0AAV4DEC8-F1
#
_entry.id   AF-A0AAV4DEC8-F1
#
_cell.length_a   1.000
_cell.length_b   1.000
_cell.length_c   1.000
_cell.angle_alpha   90.00
_cell.angle_beta   90.00
_cell.angle_gamma   90.00
#
_symmetry.space_group_name_H-M   'P 1'
#
loop_
_entity.id
_entity.type
_entity.pdbx_description
1 polymer ?
#
loop_
_entity_poly.entity_id
_entity_poly.type
_entity_poly.pdbx_seq_one_letter_code
_entity_poly.pdbx_strand_id
1 'polypeptide(L)'
;MKTTHTPRHAAIQRRNRKENQTDRMSFVITYNPALPNITSLLKTYFPVLHTSERCKKTIPQTPMAAYRQPKTWETHLSQPQYKTIRYTATHPLTQHDA
;
A
#
# COMPACT_ATOMS: atom_id res chain seq x y z
N MET A 1 0.96 -12.53 35.66
CA MET A 1 1.28 -12.21 34.25
C MET A 1 2.25 -11.03 34.26
N LYS A 2 3.47 -11.17 33.74
CA LYS A 2 4.48 -10.09 33.78
C LYS A 2 4.44 -9.34 32.44
N THR A 3 3.99 -8.10 32.43
CA THR A 3 4.03 -7.25 31.24
C THR A 3 5.43 -6.66 31.09
N THR A 4 6.17 -7.07 30.05
CA THR A 4 7.47 -6.47 29.74
C THR A 4 7.26 -5.02 29.31
N HIS A 5 7.67 -4.07 30.15
CA HIS A 5 7.63 -2.66 29.82
C HIS A 5 8.66 -2.37 28.72
N THR A 6 8.20 -2.26 27.48
CA THR A 6 9.03 -1.72 26.39
C THR A 6 8.97 -0.19 26.46
N PRO A 7 10.09 0.51 26.68
CA PRO A 7 10.09 1.96 26.76
C PRO A 7 9.86 2.57 25.37
N ARG A 8 9.21 3.74 25.33
CA ARG A 8 8.78 4.43 24.09
C ARG A 8 9.89 4.59 23.05
N HIS A 9 11.10 4.90 23.49
CA HIS A 9 12.26 5.06 22.60
C HIS A 9 12.69 3.74 21.93
N ALA A 10 12.50 2.61 22.59
CA ALA A 10 12.83 1.29 22.06
C ALA A 10 11.74 0.77 21.11
N ALA A 11 10.49 1.19 21.30
CA ALA A 11 9.39 0.90 20.37
C ALA A 11 9.49 1.73 19.08
N ILE A 12 10.00 2.97 19.17
CA ILE A 12 10.19 3.85 18.02
C ILE A 12 11.59 3.59 17.42
N GLN A 13 11.79 2.41 16.84
CA GLN A 13 12.93 2.21 15.95
C GLN A 13 12.55 2.78 14.58
N ARG A 14 13.24 3.85 14.16
CA ARG A 14 13.19 4.28 12.76
C ARG A 14 13.73 3.12 11.94
N ARG A 15 12.82 2.33 11.37
CA ARG A 15 13.18 1.26 10.43
C ARG A 15 13.93 1.95 9.29
N ASN A 16 15.26 1.80 9.26
CA ASN A 16 16.10 2.26 8.15
C ASN A 16 15.79 1.38 6.94
N ARG A 17 14.62 1.57 6.34
CA ARG A 17 14.19 0.89 5.11
C ARG A 17 14.87 1.59 3.92
N LYS A 18 16.19 1.63 3.91
CA LYS A 18 16.97 2.23 2.82
C LYS A 18 17.34 1.26 1.71
N GLU A 19 17.12 -0.05 1.89
CA GLU A 19 17.72 -1.05 0.98
C GLU A 19 16.80 -1.50 -0.17
N ASN A 20 15.51 -1.19 -0.12
CA ASN A 20 14.54 -1.63 -1.15
C ASN A 20 13.58 -0.52 -1.60
N GLN A 21 13.98 0.74 -1.46
CA GLN A 21 13.23 1.85 -2.04
C GLN A 21 13.69 2.01 -3.48
N THR A 22 13.22 1.12 -4.36
CA THR A 22 13.31 1.32 -5.80
C THR A 22 12.68 2.68 -6.12
N ASP A 23 13.38 3.52 -6.88
CA ASP A 23 12.97 4.86 -7.34
C ASP A 23 11.76 4.78 -8.31
N ARG A 24 10.66 4.23 -7.81
CA ARG A 24 9.44 3.96 -8.55
C ARG A 24 8.62 5.23 -8.60
N MET A 25 8.30 5.65 -9.81
CA MET A 25 7.30 6.69 -10.05
C MET A 25 5.99 6.32 -9.34
N SER A 26 5.34 7.29 -8.71
CA SER A 26 4.01 7.09 -8.13
C SER A 26 2.91 7.38 -9.15
N PHE A 27 1.87 6.54 -9.16
CA PHE A 27 0.64 6.76 -9.90
C PHE A 27 -0.46 7.11 -8.90
N VAL A 28 -0.71 8.41 -8.76
CA VAL A 28 -1.57 8.94 -7.71
C VAL A 28 -3.00 9.12 -8.22
N ILE A 29 -3.96 8.49 -7.56
CA ILE A 29 -5.37 8.53 -7.92
C ILE A 29 -6.24 8.83 -6.71
N THR A 30 -7.38 9.50 -6.89
CA THR A 30 -8.35 9.64 -5.81
C THR A 30 -9.06 8.31 -5.58
N TYR A 31 -9.18 7.90 -4.33
CA TYR A 31 -9.89 6.67 -3.99
C TYR A 31 -11.36 6.72 -4.44
N ASN A 32 -11.78 5.72 -5.21
CA ASN A 32 -13.15 5.51 -5.64
C ASN A 32 -13.46 3.99 -5.53
N PRO A 33 -14.44 3.58 -4.69
CA PRO A 33 -14.74 2.16 -4.48
C PRO A 33 -15.37 1.47 -5.69
N ALA A 34 -15.93 2.23 -6.65
CA ALA A 34 -16.46 1.67 -7.89
C ALA A 34 -15.36 1.32 -8.90
N LEU A 35 -14.11 1.77 -8.68
CA LEU A 35 -12.99 1.43 -9.54
C LEU A 35 -12.39 0.07 -9.18
N PRO A 36 -11.96 -0.71 -10.19
CA PRO A 36 -11.26 -1.97 -9.97
C PRO A 36 -9.90 -1.74 -9.31
N ASN A 37 -9.26 -2.83 -8.85
CA ASN A 37 -7.92 -2.77 -8.26
C ASN A 37 -6.89 -2.26 -9.28
N ILE A 38 -6.51 -0.98 -9.13
CA ILE A 38 -5.60 -0.30 -10.05
C ILE A 38 -4.19 -0.91 -10.02
N THR A 39 -3.76 -1.46 -8.88
CA THR A 39 -2.46 -2.15 -8.80
C THR A 39 -2.43 -3.37 -9.74
N SER A 40 -3.53 -4.14 -9.80
CA SER A 40 -3.65 -5.26 -10.72
C SER A 40 -3.69 -4.78 -12.16
N LEU A 41 -4.46 -3.73 -12.44
CA LEU A 41 -4.57 -3.12 -13.76
C LEU A 41 -3.21 -2.64 -14.28
N LEU A 42 -2.45 -1.93 -13.44
CA LEU A 42 -1.12 -1.47 -13.80
C LEU A 42 -0.22 -2.66 -14.15
N LYS A 43 -0.20 -3.73 -13.35
CA LYS A 43 0.62 -4.91 -13.69
C LYS A 43 0.23 -5.56 -15.02
N THR A 44 -1.06 -5.68 -15.30
CA THR A 44 -1.57 -6.31 -16.52
C THR A 44 -1.27 -5.50 -17.77
N TYR A 45 -1.49 -4.18 -17.72
CA TYR A 45 -1.40 -3.31 -18.90
C TYR A 45 -0.05 -2.59 -19.06
N PHE A 46 0.79 -2.60 -18.03
CA PHE A 46 2.12 -1.98 -18.10
C PHE A 46 3.00 -2.48 -19.26
N PRO A 47 3.04 -3.78 -19.62
CA PRO A 47 3.83 -4.25 -20.76
C PRO A 47 3.47 -3.56 -22.09
N VAL A 48 2.22 -3.10 -22.24
CA VAL A 48 1.78 -2.36 -23.42
C VAL A 48 2.54 -1.05 -23.56
N LEU A 49 2.84 -0.36 -22.45
CA LEU A 49 3.64 0.87 -22.48
C LEU A 49 5.08 0.60 -22.95
N HIS A 50 5.63 -0.58 -22.70
CA HIS A 50 7.00 -0.94 -23.11
C HIS A 50 7.13 -1.31 -24.58
N THR A 51 6.02 -1.41 -25.32
CA THR A 51 6.05 -1.55 -26.79
C THR A 51 6.62 -0.31 -27.49
N SER A 52 6.50 0.87 -26.87
CA SER A 52 7.12 2.09 -27.36
C SER A 52 8.45 2.34 -26.66
N GLU A 53 9.53 2.49 -27.44
CA GLU A 53 10.86 2.82 -26.93
C GLU A 53 10.89 4.13 -26.12
N ARG A 54 10.05 5.11 -26.49
CA ARG A 54 9.92 6.36 -25.74
C ARG A 54 9.35 6.09 -24.35
N CYS A 55 8.25 5.36 -24.27
CA CYS A 55 7.58 5.04 -23.01
C CYS A 55 8.42 4.13 -22.12
N LYS A 56 9.17 3.19 -22.70
CA LYS A 56 10.13 2.33 -21.98
C LYS A 56 11.24 3.13 -21.31
N LYS A 57 11.76 4.17 -21.97
CA LYS A 57 12.77 5.08 -21.40
C LYS A 57 12.20 5.99 -20.31
N THR A 58 10.97 6.50 -20.50
CA THR A 58 10.34 7.41 -19.53
C THR A 58 9.81 6.70 -18.30
N ILE A 59 9.27 5.49 -18.45
CA ILE A 59 8.63 4.72 -17.37
C ILE A 59 9.25 3.32 -17.33
N PRO A 60 10.48 3.19 -16.78
CA PRO A 60 11.23 1.94 -16.83
C PRO A 60 10.61 0.82 -15.98
N GLN A 61 9.84 1.17 -14.96
CA GLN A 61 9.24 0.23 -14.01
C GLN A 61 7.78 0.57 -13.72
N THR A 62 6.99 -0.45 -13.38
CA THR A 62 5.56 -0.26 -13.08
C THR A 62 5.42 0.74 -11.91
N PRO A 63 4.63 1.81 -12.10
CA PRO A 63 4.52 2.83 -11.07
C PRO A 63 3.80 2.28 -9.84
N MET A 64 4.14 2.83 -8.68
CA MET A 64 3.48 2.50 -7.42
C MET A 64 2.13 3.20 -7.35
N ALA A 65 1.04 2.43 -7.29
CA ALA A 65 -0.29 2.99 -7.05
C ALA A 65 -0.36 3.66 -5.67
N ALA A 66 -0.79 4.92 -5.64
CA ALA A 66 -1.01 5.68 -4.42
C ALA A 66 -2.41 6.30 -4.45
N TYR A 67 -3.13 6.23 -3.34
CA TYR A 67 -4.51 6.69 -3.26
C TYR A 67 -4.59 7.97 -2.43
N ARG A 68 -5.12 9.04 -3.02
CA ARG A 68 -5.54 10.25 -2.31
C ARG A 68 -6.91 10.02 -1.69
N GLN A 69 -7.05 10.46 -0.45
CA GLN A 69 -8.34 10.49 0.22
C GLN A 69 -9.22 11.60 -0.40
N PRO A 70 -10.47 11.32 -0.79
CA PRO A 70 -11.39 12.35 -1.26
C PRO A 70 -11.73 13.32 -0.12
N LYS A 71 -11.92 14.61 -0.46
CA LYS A 71 -12.19 15.68 0.53
C LYS A 71 -13.49 15.47 1.32
N THR A 72 -14.48 14.77 0.76
CA THR A 72 -15.79 14.47 1.38
C THR A 72 -15.81 13.21 2.26
N TRP A 73 -14.65 12.81 2.81
CA TRP A 73 -14.44 11.54 3.51
C TRP A 73 -15.39 11.28 4.69
N GLU A 74 -15.90 12.33 5.34
CA GLU A 74 -16.75 12.21 6.53
C GLU A 74 -18.06 11.46 6.26
N THR A 75 -18.61 11.56 5.04
CA THR A 75 -19.89 10.89 4.68
C THR A 75 -19.69 9.48 4.15
N HIS A 76 -18.53 9.19 3.55
CA HIS A 76 -18.29 7.92 2.86
C HIS A 76 -17.78 6.82 3.77
N LEU A 77 -17.48 7.08 5.04
CA LEU A 77 -17.05 6.09 6.06
C LEU A 77 -18.22 5.48 6.88
N SER A 78 -19.48 5.59 6.40
CA SER A 78 -20.69 4.93 6.99
C SER A 78 -21.40 3.83 6.15
N GLN A 79 -21.04 3.65 4.87
CA GLN A 79 -21.37 2.51 3.96
C GLN A 79 -20.59 1.16 4.17
N PRO A 80 -21.21 -0.02 4.12
CA PRO A 80 -20.52 -1.30 4.38
C PRO A 80 -19.29 -1.62 3.49
N GLN A 81 -19.16 -0.98 2.33
CA GLN A 81 -18.16 -1.26 1.29
C GLN A 81 -16.72 -0.78 1.56
N TYR A 82 -16.47 0.09 2.55
CA TYR A 82 -15.09 0.52 2.91
C TYR A 82 -14.63 -0.06 4.26
N LYS A 83 -15.36 -1.02 4.84
CA LYS A 83 -14.95 -1.67 6.10
C LYS A 83 -13.65 -2.46 5.89
N THR A 84 -12.55 -1.78 6.21
CA THR A 84 -11.27 -2.33 6.62
C THR A 84 -10.34 -2.86 5.52
N ILE A 85 -9.48 -1.97 4.99
CA ILE A 85 -8.13 -2.39 4.58
C ILE A 85 -7.37 -2.67 5.88
N ARG A 86 -7.35 -3.94 6.32
CA ARG A 86 -6.46 -4.37 7.40
C ARG A 86 -5.05 -4.29 6.85
N TYR A 87 -4.26 -3.32 7.31
CA TYR A 87 -2.81 -3.43 7.18
C TYR A 87 -2.40 -4.70 7.93
N THR A 88 -2.13 -5.79 7.20
CA THR A 88 -1.59 -7.01 7.79
C THR A 88 -0.18 -6.73 8.25
N ALA A 89 -0.03 -6.17 9.45
CA ALA A 89 1.19 -6.33 10.21
C ALA A 89 1.30 -7.83 10.51
N THR A 90 2.21 -8.49 9.80
CA THR A 90 2.62 -9.87 10.05
C THR A 90 2.92 -10.04 11.55
N HIS A 91 2.02 -10.69 12.28
CA HIS A 91 2.29 -11.37 13.54
C HIS A 91 1.69 -12.76 13.42
N PRO A 92 2.50 -13.84 13.50
CA PRO A 92 1.97 -15.19 13.54
C PRO A 92 1.35 -15.45 14.92
N LEU A 93 0.03 -15.62 14.97
CA LEU A 93 -0.67 -16.23 16.10
C LEU A 93 -0.59 -17.75 15.92
N THR A 94 0.36 -18.37 16.61
CA THR A 94 0.29 -19.81 16.90
C THR A 94 -0.48 -19.97 18.20
N GLN A 95 -1.78 -20.28 18.11
CA GLN A 95 -2.50 -20.96 19.18
C GLN A 95 -2.33 -22.47 18.95
N HIS A 96 -1.77 -23.17 19.94
CA HIS A 96 -2.09 -24.58 20.14
C HIS A 96 -2.47 -24.72 21.60
N ASP A 97 -3.72 -25.14 21.81
CA ASP A 97 -4.31 -25.49 23.09
C ASP A 97 -3.57 -26.68 23.73
N ALA A 98 -3.39 -26.59 25.06
CA ALA A 98 -3.77 -27.59 26.07
C ALA A 98 -3.39 -27.06 27.47
#